data_AF-A0A533S2J8-F1
#
_entry.id   AF-A0A533S2J8-F1
#
_cell.length_a   1.000
_cell.length_b   1.000
_cell.length_c   1.000
_cell.angle_alpha   90.00
_cell.angle_beta   90.00
_cell.angle_gamma   90.00
#
_symmetry.space_group_name_H-M   'P 1'
#
loop_
_entity.id
_entity.type
_entity.pdbx_description
1 polymer ?
#
loop_
_entity_poly.entity_id
_entity_poly.type
_entity_poly.pdbx_seq_one_letter_code
_entity_poly.pdbx_strand_id
1 'polypeptide(L)'
;MASDKIIIKGACEHNLKCIDVEIPRDRLVVITGISGSGKSTLAFDTIYAEGQRRYVESLSAYARQFLEQMEKPDVESIEGLSPAISIEQKTTSRNPRSTVGTVTEIYDYLRLLFARIGTPHCYSCGKEITSQTVTQMVDQIMALPLGTKLNLLSPMVRGRKGEYRKELSQLRKDGFVRVIIDGTPHDLSEDITLDKNKKHDIDIVVDRLVVKEGLQRRLADSLEVALHHAEGVVRVAIVDGETLLFSENLACIDCGISYPEMTPRMFSFNNPYGACPECTGLGTRMYFDHDLVVPNPDLSLREGAIATWEKRLSGWFHQTLEALARAYDFDIRTPFKNLPEKVRTIILS
;
A
#
# COMPACT_ATOMS: atom_id res chain seq x y z
N MET A 1 -23.65 -44.42 -14.58
CA MET A 1 -22.41 -44.76 -13.84
C MET A 1 -21.30 -43.97 -14.47
N ALA A 2 -20.44 -43.29 -13.70
CA ALA A 2 -19.27 -42.64 -14.30
C ALA A 2 -18.38 -43.74 -14.89
N SER A 3 -18.04 -43.63 -16.18
CA SER A 3 -17.05 -44.51 -16.81
C SER A 3 -15.76 -44.44 -15.99
N ASP A 4 -15.17 -45.59 -15.67
CA ASP A 4 -13.88 -45.75 -14.98
C ASP A 4 -12.69 -45.40 -15.89
N LYS A 5 -12.96 -45.10 -17.16
CA LYS A 5 -11.99 -44.75 -18.19
C LYS A 5 -12.42 -43.50 -18.96
N ILE A 6 -11.43 -42.75 -19.43
CA ILE A 6 -11.58 -41.76 -20.50
C ILE A 6 -11.31 -42.50 -21.81
N ILE A 7 -12.29 -42.50 -22.71
CA ILE A 7 -12.20 -43.19 -24.00
C ILE A 7 -12.11 -42.14 -25.08
N ILE A 8 -11.02 -42.16 -25.85
CA ILE A 8 -10.76 -41.25 -26.96
C ILE A 8 -10.83 -42.07 -28.23
N LYS A 9 -11.67 -41.64 -29.19
CA LYS A 9 -11.84 -42.29 -30.49
C LYS A 9 -11.46 -41.34 -31.61
N GLY A 10 -10.63 -41.84 -32.54
CA GLY A 10 -10.26 -41.14 -33.76
C GLY A 10 -9.62 -39.77 -33.53
N ALA A 11 -8.66 -39.64 -32.59
CA ALA A 11 -7.94 -38.38 -32.39
C ALA A 11 -6.94 -38.14 -33.54
N CYS A 12 -7.21 -37.14 -34.38
CA CYS A 12 -6.45 -36.81 -35.59
C CYS A 12 -5.75 -35.44 -35.51
N GLU A 13 -5.87 -34.73 -34.38
CA GLU A 13 -5.26 -33.40 -34.17
C GLU A 13 -3.76 -33.37 -34.55
N HIS A 14 -3.34 -32.31 -35.25
CA HIS A 14 -1.99 -32.12 -35.81
C HIS A 14 -1.38 -33.36 -36.50
N ASN A 15 -0.49 -34.07 -35.80
CA ASN A 15 0.25 -35.21 -36.34
C ASN A 15 -0.22 -36.57 -35.83
N LEU A 16 -1.30 -36.60 -35.03
CA LEU A 16 -1.94 -37.83 -34.60
C LEU A 16 -2.54 -38.56 -35.81
N LYS A 17 -2.50 -39.89 -35.77
CA LYS A 17 -2.93 -40.75 -36.88
C LYS A 17 -4.30 -41.35 -36.63
N CYS A 18 -5.26 -40.53 -36.21
CA CYS A 18 -6.62 -40.95 -35.87
C CYS A 18 -6.61 -42.09 -34.87
N ILE A 19 -5.95 -41.86 -33.73
CA ILE A 19 -5.68 -42.89 -32.74
C ILE A 19 -6.84 -43.07 -31.77
N ASP A 20 -7.03 -44.30 -31.34
CA ASP A 20 -7.93 -44.69 -30.26
C ASP A 20 -7.12 -44.94 -28.98
N VAL A 21 -7.51 -44.30 -27.87
CA VAL A 21 -6.80 -44.44 -26.59
C VAL A 21 -7.79 -44.55 -25.44
N GLU A 22 -7.55 -45.52 -24.55
CA GLU A 22 -8.23 -45.62 -23.26
C GLU A 22 -7.28 -45.19 -22.14
N ILE A 23 -7.73 -44.24 -21.32
CA ILE A 23 -6.97 -43.72 -20.18
C ILE A 23 -7.73 -44.07 -18.89
N PRO A 24 -7.13 -44.78 -17.92
CA PRO A 24 -7.80 -45.07 -16.65
C PRO A 24 -8.03 -43.79 -15.86
N ARG A 25 -9.25 -43.60 -15.34
CA ARG A 25 -9.58 -42.46 -14.46
C ARG A 25 -9.03 -42.67 -13.06
N ASP A 26 -8.91 -41.57 -12.32
CA ASP A 26 -8.47 -41.53 -10.92
C ASP A 26 -7.08 -42.17 -10.69
N ARG A 27 -6.23 -42.09 -11.72
CA ARG A 27 -4.85 -42.56 -11.71
C ARG A 27 -3.90 -41.47 -12.19
N LEU A 28 -2.68 -41.50 -11.69
CA LEU A 28 -1.58 -40.73 -12.27
C LEU A 28 -1.14 -41.40 -13.58
N VAL A 29 -1.50 -40.78 -14.71
CA VAL A 29 -1.15 -41.28 -16.05
C VAL A 29 -0.02 -40.44 -16.62
N VAL A 30 0.99 -41.11 -17.16
CA VAL A 30 2.17 -40.47 -17.77
C VAL A 30 2.18 -40.79 -19.26
N ILE A 31 2.10 -39.75 -20.11
CA ILE A 31 2.28 -39.87 -21.56
C ILE A 31 3.75 -39.66 -21.88
N THR A 32 4.38 -40.65 -22.53
CA THR A 32 5.82 -40.65 -22.83
C THR A 32 6.10 -40.97 -24.31
N GLY A 33 7.30 -40.66 -24.79
CA GLY A 33 7.69 -40.80 -26.19
C GLY A 33 8.67 -39.73 -26.68
N ILE A 34 9.28 -39.94 -27.84
CA ILE A 34 10.28 -39.03 -28.44
C ILE A 34 9.72 -37.63 -28.71
N SER A 35 10.59 -36.61 -28.78
CA SER A 35 10.15 -35.26 -29.16
C SER A 35 9.41 -35.27 -30.50
N GLY A 36 8.30 -34.53 -30.59
CA GLY A 36 7.45 -34.52 -31.79
C GLY A 36 6.53 -35.74 -31.98
N SER A 37 6.50 -36.71 -31.06
CA SER A 37 5.63 -37.91 -31.20
C SER A 37 4.12 -37.68 -31.01
N GLY A 38 3.66 -36.43 -30.86
CA GLY A 38 2.25 -36.10 -30.64
C GLY A 38 1.78 -36.15 -29.18
N LYS A 39 2.70 -36.21 -28.19
CA LYS A 39 2.33 -36.22 -26.75
C LYS A 39 1.57 -34.97 -26.33
N SER A 40 2.12 -33.81 -26.65
CA SER A 40 1.51 -32.52 -26.30
C SER A 40 0.21 -32.33 -27.06
N THR A 41 0.15 -32.80 -28.31
CA THR A 41 -1.07 -32.80 -29.12
C THR A 41 -2.19 -33.60 -28.47
N LEU A 42 -1.92 -34.85 -28.09
CA LEU A 42 -2.91 -35.66 -27.39
C LEU A 42 -3.31 -35.06 -26.04
N ALA A 43 -2.35 -34.59 -25.23
CA ALA A 43 -2.59 -34.11 -23.87
C ALA A 43 -3.26 -32.73 -23.82
N PHE A 44 -2.71 -31.75 -24.53
CA PHE A 44 -3.11 -30.34 -24.46
C PHE A 44 -4.10 -29.99 -25.57
N ASP A 45 -3.75 -30.29 -26.82
CA ASP A 45 -4.53 -29.84 -27.98
C ASP A 45 -5.80 -30.69 -28.18
N THR A 46 -5.84 -31.93 -27.67
CA THR A 46 -7.03 -32.79 -27.73
C THR A 46 -7.75 -32.93 -26.38
N ILE A 47 -7.13 -33.57 -25.38
CA ILE A 47 -7.80 -33.91 -24.11
C ILE A 47 -8.14 -32.65 -23.29
N TYR A 48 -7.15 -31.79 -23.04
CA TYR A 48 -7.36 -30.57 -22.26
C TYR A 48 -8.28 -29.59 -22.99
N ALA A 49 -8.06 -29.35 -24.29
CA ALA A 49 -8.90 -28.47 -25.10
C ALA A 49 -10.38 -28.89 -25.04
N GLU A 50 -10.68 -30.18 -25.24
CA GLU A 50 -12.04 -30.69 -25.17
C GLU A 50 -12.62 -30.63 -23.75
N GLY A 51 -11.80 -30.90 -22.72
CA GLY A 51 -12.21 -30.83 -21.32
C GLY A 51 -12.54 -29.41 -20.88
N GLN A 52 -11.75 -28.43 -21.33
CA GLN A 52 -12.00 -27.01 -21.09
C GLN A 52 -13.24 -26.55 -21.86
N ARG A 53 -13.38 -26.89 -23.14
CA ARG A 53 -14.53 -26.52 -23.98
C ARG A 53 -15.85 -26.98 -23.35
N ARG A 54 -15.96 -28.27 -22.99
CA ARG A 54 -17.17 -28.84 -22.35
C ARG A 54 -17.51 -28.16 -21.03
N TYR A 55 -16.49 -27.82 -20.24
CA TYR A 55 -16.72 -27.10 -18.98
C TYR A 55 -17.27 -25.69 -19.22
N VAL A 56 -16.65 -24.92 -20.12
CA VAL A 56 -17.09 -23.55 -20.44
C VAL A 56 -18.49 -23.55 -21.09
N GLU A 57 -18.82 -24.57 -21.89
CA GLU A 57 -20.16 -24.74 -22.49
C GLU A 57 -21.27 -24.89 -21.44
N SER A 58 -20.93 -25.34 -20.24
CA SER A 58 -21.88 -25.50 -19.13
C SER A 58 -22.11 -24.22 -18.30
N LEU A 59 -21.26 -23.18 -18.44
CA LEU A 59 -21.28 -22.01 -17.55
C LEU A 59 -22.44 -21.06 -17.83
N SER A 60 -22.58 -20.55 -19.05
CA SER A 60 -23.68 -19.63 -19.41
C SER A 60 -24.02 -19.68 -20.90
N ALA A 61 -25.26 -19.32 -21.25
CA ALA A 61 -25.68 -19.23 -22.65
C ALA A 61 -24.85 -18.20 -23.44
N TYR A 62 -24.39 -17.13 -22.78
CA TYR A 62 -23.50 -16.11 -23.37
C TYR A 62 -22.08 -16.66 -23.61
N ALA A 63 -21.52 -17.42 -22.67
CA ALA A 63 -20.20 -18.04 -22.83
C ALA A 63 -20.15 -18.99 -24.05
N ARG A 64 -21.26 -19.67 -24.37
CA ARG A 64 -21.36 -20.52 -25.56
C ARG A 64 -21.15 -19.75 -26.87
N GLN A 65 -21.57 -18.49 -26.97
CA GLN A 65 -21.36 -17.68 -28.17
C GLN A 65 -19.88 -17.41 -28.45
N PHE A 66 -19.03 -17.34 -27.40
CA PHE A 66 -17.57 -17.17 -27.56
C PHE A 66 -16.85 -18.49 -27.85
N LEU A 67 -17.44 -19.61 -27.46
CA LEU A 67 -16.89 -20.95 -27.73
C LEU A 67 -17.02 -21.36 -29.20
N GLU A 68 -18.00 -20.84 -29.93
CA GLU A 68 -18.13 -21.07 -31.37
C GLU A 68 -16.93 -20.52 -32.16
N GLN A 69 -16.16 -19.60 -31.57
CA GLN A 69 -14.91 -19.09 -32.16
C GLN A 69 -13.67 -19.92 -31.77
N MET A 70 -13.78 -20.84 -30.82
CA MET A 70 -12.67 -21.74 -30.46
C MET A 70 -12.64 -22.92 -31.42
N GLU A 71 -11.47 -23.22 -31.99
CA GLU A 71 -11.29 -24.41 -32.80
C GLU A 71 -11.59 -25.66 -31.97
N LYS A 72 -12.50 -26.49 -32.47
CA LYS A 72 -12.78 -27.80 -31.88
C LYS A 72 -11.65 -28.75 -32.26
N PRO A 73 -11.12 -29.53 -31.30
CA PRO A 73 -10.10 -30.51 -31.62
C PRO A 73 -10.64 -31.56 -32.60
N ASP A 74 -9.79 -32.00 -33.52
CA ASP A 74 -10.09 -33.03 -34.50
C ASP A 74 -10.08 -34.42 -33.84
N VAL A 75 -11.25 -34.80 -33.34
CA VAL A 75 -11.52 -36.07 -32.65
C VAL A 75 -12.95 -36.53 -32.92
N GLU A 76 -13.17 -37.83 -33.15
CA GLU A 76 -14.52 -38.36 -33.39
C GLU A 76 -15.37 -38.31 -32.13
N SER A 77 -14.84 -38.80 -31.01
CA SER A 77 -15.51 -38.70 -29.72
C SER A 77 -14.54 -38.84 -28.55
N ILE A 78 -14.89 -38.18 -27.45
CA ILE A 78 -14.25 -38.41 -26.15
C ILE A 78 -15.35 -38.65 -25.12
N GLU A 79 -15.32 -39.80 -24.45
CA GLU A 79 -16.25 -40.17 -23.39
C GLU A 79 -15.54 -40.22 -22.04
N GLY A 80 -16.30 -39.95 -20.96
CA GLY A 80 -15.75 -40.00 -19.61
C GLY A 80 -14.75 -38.89 -19.28
N LEU A 81 -14.74 -37.77 -20.01
CA LEU A 81 -13.83 -36.65 -19.76
C LEU A 81 -14.31 -35.78 -18.58
N SER A 82 -13.41 -35.43 -17.67
CA SER A 82 -13.65 -34.44 -16.60
C SER A 82 -13.36 -33.02 -17.10
N PRO A 83 -13.86 -31.97 -16.42
CA PRO A 83 -13.29 -30.63 -16.56
C PRO A 83 -11.77 -30.68 -16.39
N ALA A 84 -11.05 -30.12 -17.35
CA ALA A 84 -9.60 -30.22 -17.42
C ALA A 84 -8.94 -28.89 -17.03
N ILE A 85 -7.80 -28.98 -16.33
CA ILE A 85 -6.95 -27.84 -15.96
C ILE A 85 -5.56 -28.14 -16.50
N SER A 86 -4.99 -27.20 -17.26
CA SER A 86 -3.62 -27.28 -17.74
C SER A 86 -2.69 -26.59 -16.76
N ILE A 87 -1.60 -27.27 -16.40
CA ILE A 87 -0.50 -26.72 -15.62
C ILE A 87 0.75 -26.79 -16.50
N GLU A 88 1.01 -25.70 -17.22
CA GLU A 88 2.13 -25.56 -18.15
C GLU A 88 3.20 -24.61 -17.60
N GLN A 89 4.44 -24.80 -18.03
CA GLN A 89 5.51 -23.82 -17.84
C GLN A 89 5.40 -22.67 -18.86
N LYS A 90 4.20 -22.14 -19.11
CA LYS A 90 4.04 -20.91 -19.90
C LYS A 90 4.49 -19.74 -19.02
N THR A 91 5.38 -18.90 -19.55
CA THR A 91 5.76 -17.65 -18.88
C THR A 91 4.52 -16.81 -18.69
N THR A 92 4.08 -16.67 -17.44
CA THR A 92 3.03 -15.73 -17.06
C THR A 92 3.47 -14.31 -17.46
N SER A 93 2.50 -13.49 -17.86
CA SER A 93 2.72 -12.10 -18.25
C SER A 93 3.63 -11.39 -17.24
N ARG A 94 4.67 -10.71 -17.74
CA ARG A 94 5.60 -9.91 -16.92
C ARG A 94 4.94 -8.60 -16.52
N ASN A 95 3.94 -8.66 -15.65
CA ASN A 95 3.37 -7.48 -15.03
C ASN A 95 4.26 -7.11 -13.83
N PRO A 96 4.89 -5.93 -13.79
CA PRO A 96 5.77 -5.51 -12.69
C PRO A 96 5.07 -5.42 -11.34
N ARG A 97 3.73 -5.37 -11.33
CA ARG A 97 2.89 -5.38 -10.13
C ARG A 97 2.39 -6.77 -9.72
N SER A 98 2.76 -7.81 -10.47
CA SER A 98 2.46 -9.20 -10.09
C SER A 98 3.65 -9.76 -9.31
N THR A 99 3.37 -10.22 -8.10
CA THR A 99 4.34 -10.86 -7.21
C THR A 99 3.90 -12.30 -6.91
N VAL A 100 4.79 -13.09 -6.31
CA VAL A 100 4.43 -14.43 -5.82
C VAL A 100 3.22 -14.36 -4.88
N GLY A 101 3.16 -13.35 -4.01
CA GLY A 101 2.06 -13.18 -3.06
C GLY A 101 0.72 -12.86 -3.72
N THR A 102 0.70 -12.12 -4.83
CA THR A 102 -0.54 -11.83 -5.57
C THR A 102 -0.98 -13.02 -6.42
N VAL A 103 -0.04 -13.77 -7.00
CA VAL A 103 -0.37 -14.97 -7.82
C VAL A 103 -0.92 -16.11 -6.96
N THR A 104 -0.41 -16.25 -5.74
CA THR A 104 -0.85 -17.28 -4.79
C THR A 104 -2.02 -16.84 -3.90
N GLU A 105 -2.50 -15.60 -4.07
CA GLU A 105 -3.48 -14.93 -3.20
C GLU A 105 -3.07 -14.81 -1.72
N ILE A 106 -1.90 -15.29 -1.32
CA ILE A 106 -1.38 -15.16 0.06
C ILE A 106 -1.35 -13.69 0.49
N TYR A 107 -0.97 -12.79 -0.43
CA TYR A 107 -0.95 -11.36 -0.14
C TYR A 107 -2.35 -10.84 0.19
N ASP A 108 -3.39 -11.37 -0.44
CA ASP A 108 -4.76 -10.94 -0.21
C ASP A 108 -5.23 -11.30 1.21
N TYR A 109 -4.84 -12.48 1.70
CA TYR A 109 -5.02 -12.87 3.09
C TYR A 109 -4.20 -12.03 4.06
N LEU A 110 -2.95 -11.69 3.70
CA LEU A 110 -2.14 -10.78 4.52
C LEU A 110 -2.80 -9.40 4.65
N ARG A 111 -3.34 -8.84 3.57
CA ARG A 111 -4.08 -7.56 3.64
C ARG A 111 -5.27 -7.64 4.60
N LEU A 112 -6.01 -8.75 4.58
CA LEU A 112 -7.12 -8.98 5.51
C LEU A 112 -6.62 -9.09 6.96
N LEU A 113 -5.56 -9.85 7.18
CA LEU A 113 -4.96 -10.04 8.50
C LEU A 113 -4.53 -8.69 9.10
N PHE A 114 -3.74 -7.91 8.37
CA PHE A 114 -3.25 -6.61 8.83
C PHE A 114 -4.37 -5.59 9.02
N ALA A 115 -5.43 -5.62 8.21
CA ALA A 115 -6.58 -4.74 8.42
C ALA A 115 -7.41 -5.10 9.66
N ARG A 116 -7.48 -6.38 10.03
CA ARG A 116 -8.34 -6.85 11.12
C ARG A 116 -7.68 -6.83 12.48
N ILE A 117 -6.40 -7.19 12.56
CA ILE A 117 -5.69 -7.33 13.83
C ILE A 117 -4.37 -6.55 13.87
N GLY A 118 -4.06 -5.77 12.83
CA GLY A 118 -2.86 -4.94 12.81
C GLY A 118 -3.01 -3.76 13.77
N THR A 119 -2.03 -3.60 14.66
CA THR A 119 -1.92 -2.42 15.52
C THR A 119 -1.18 -1.30 14.77
N PRO A 120 -1.85 -0.18 14.45
CA PRO A 120 -1.21 0.90 13.71
C PRO A 120 -0.25 1.68 14.62
N HIS A 121 0.88 2.09 14.06
CA HIS A 121 1.88 2.87 14.76
C HIS A 121 2.17 4.16 14.00
N CYS A 122 2.42 5.25 14.72
CA CYS A 122 2.81 6.52 14.14
C CYS A 122 4.21 6.42 13.50
N TYR A 123 4.33 6.78 12.21
CA TYR A 123 5.62 6.73 11.52
C TYR A 123 6.64 7.75 12.05
N SER A 124 6.20 8.81 12.74
CA SER A 124 7.08 9.86 13.27
C SER A 124 7.58 9.59 14.69
N CYS A 125 6.74 9.07 15.58
CA CYS A 125 7.10 8.87 17.00
C CYS A 125 7.07 7.40 17.46
N GLY A 126 6.57 6.47 16.62
CA GLY A 126 6.52 5.04 16.90
C GLY A 126 5.46 4.60 17.91
N LYS A 127 4.67 5.53 18.48
CA LYS A 127 3.59 5.18 19.41
C LYS A 127 2.43 4.50 18.71
N GLU A 128 1.77 3.60 19.43
CA GLU A 128 0.55 2.94 18.98
C GLU A 128 -0.58 3.96 18.80
N ILE A 129 -1.37 3.79 17.75
CA ILE A 129 -2.52 4.62 17.43
C ILE A 129 -3.77 3.83 17.75
N THR A 130 -4.58 4.36 18.65
CA THR A 130 -5.84 3.73 19.04
C THR A 130 -7.01 4.66 18.72
N SER A 131 -8.01 4.15 18.02
CA SER A 131 -9.35 4.76 17.95
C SER A 131 -10.27 4.07 18.94
N GLN A 132 -11.12 4.83 19.62
CA GLN A 132 -12.10 4.31 20.56
C GLN A 132 -13.45 4.96 20.32
N THR A 133 -14.54 4.21 20.53
CA THR A 133 -15.89 4.78 20.51
C THR A 133 -16.16 5.51 21.83
N VAL A 134 -17.11 6.46 21.83
CA VAL A 134 -17.53 7.15 23.07
C VAL A 134 -17.91 6.16 24.17
N THR A 135 -18.61 5.08 23.83
CA THR A 135 -18.97 4.01 24.79
C THR A 135 -17.73 3.36 25.42
N GLN A 136 -16.71 3.04 24.61
CA GLN A 136 -15.46 2.46 25.13
C GLN A 136 -14.71 3.44 26.03
N MET A 137 -14.68 4.73 25.67
CA MET A 137 -14.09 5.77 26.52
C MET A 137 -14.83 5.88 27.86
N VAL A 138 -16.18 5.86 27.84
CA VAL A 138 -17.01 5.85 29.04
C VAL A 138 -16.69 4.65 29.92
N ASP A 139 -16.65 3.45 29.35
CA ASP A 139 -16.38 2.21 30.09
C ASP A 139 -14.99 2.24 30.75
N GLN A 140 -13.96 2.73 30.06
CA GLN A 140 -12.61 2.87 30.62
C GLN A 140 -12.55 3.89 31.75
N ILE A 141 -13.22 5.04 31.61
CA ILE A 141 -13.26 6.07 32.65
C ILE A 141 -14.07 5.57 33.87
N MET A 142 -15.16 4.83 33.66
CA MET A 142 -15.98 4.25 34.72
C MET A 142 -15.27 3.11 35.47
N ALA A 143 -14.21 2.53 34.91
CA ALA A 143 -13.36 1.55 35.58
C ALA A 143 -12.39 2.17 36.61
N LEU A 144 -12.25 3.51 36.63
CA LEU A 144 -11.45 4.21 37.65
C LEU A 144 -12.10 4.12 39.05
N PRO A 145 -11.31 4.27 40.14
CA PRO A 145 -11.84 4.22 41.50
C PRO A 145 -12.97 5.24 41.74
N LEU A 146 -13.99 4.85 42.49
CA LEU A 146 -15.07 5.75 42.91
C LEU A 146 -14.51 6.95 43.70
N GLY A 147 -15.02 8.14 43.41
CA GLY A 147 -14.55 9.39 44.00
C GLY A 147 -13.41 10.08 43.23
N THR A 148 -12.87 9.46 42.18
CA THR A 148 -11.85 10.09 41.32
C THR A 148 -12.41 11.34 40.65
N LYS A 149 -11.70 12.47 40.75
CA LYS A 149 -12.08 13.74 40.13
C LYS A 149 -11.39 13.86 38.76
N LEU A 150 -12.16 14.22 37.74
CA LEU A 150 -11.74 14.27 36.36
C LEU A 150 -12.06 15.64 35.75
N ASN A 151 -11.12 16.20 35.00
CA ASN A 151 -11.37 17.33 34.11
C ASN A 151 -11.39 16.80 32.68
N LEU A 152 -12.51 16.99 32.00
CA LEU A 152 -12.66 16.66 30.59
C LEU A 152 -12.20 17.85 29.75
N LEU A 153 -11.15 17.65 28.97
CA LEU A 153 -10.45 18.66 28.21
C LEU A 153 -10.57 18.37 26.71
N SER A 154 -10.95 19.37 25.92
CA SER A 154 -10.99 19.29 24.46
C SER A 154 -9.77 20.03 23.88
N PRO A 155 -8.78 19.32 23.33
CA PRO A 155 -7.51 19.89 22.88
C PRO A 155 -7.61 20.57 21.51
N MET A 156 -8.09 21.81 21.50
CA MET A 156 -8.32 22.57 20.27
C MET A 156 -7.03 22.96 19.54
N VAL A 157 -5.97 23.34 20.27
CA VAL A 157 -4.70 23.80 19.67
C VAL A 157 -3.51 23.09 20.32
N ARG A 158 -2.57 22.66 19.49
CA ARG A 158 -1.32 22.01 19.92
C ARG A 158 -0.09 22.50 19.19
N GLY A 159 0.84 23.13 19.91
CA GLY A 159 2.17 23.49 19.43
C GLY A 159 2.18 24.42 18.21
N ARG A 160 1.08 25.14 17.96
CA ARG A 160 0.91 26.02 16.79
C ARG A 160 1.08 27.47 17.22
N LYS A 161 1.63 28.29 16.31
CA LYS A 161 1.82 29.72 16.54
C LYS A 161 0.59 30.50 16.13
N GLY A 162 0.14 31.44 16.97
CA GLY A 162 -1.01 32.26 16.67
C GLY A 162 -1.54 33.01 17.89
N GLU A 163 -2.33 34.05 17.64
CA GLU A 163 -2.97 34.85 18.70
C GLU A 163 -4.35 34.30 19.11
N TYR A 164 -4.97 33.45 18.28
CA TYR A 164 -6.23 32.72 18.54
C TYR A 164 -7.43 33.56 19.04
N ARG A 165 -7.43 34.88 18.85
CA ARG A 165 -8.51 35.79 19.28
C ARG A 165 -9.89 35.43 18.75
N LYS A 166 -9.97 34.99 17.48
CA LYS A 166 -11.26 34.64 16.86
C LYS A 166 -11.82 33.36 17.46
N GLU A 167 -10.95 32.40 17.66
CA GLU A 167 -11.23 31.08 18.21
C GLU A 167 -11.68 31.20 19.68
N LEU A 168 -10.95 31.97 20.50
CA LEU A 168 -11.34 32.25 21.89
C LEU A 168 -12.68 33.02 21.98
N SER A 169 -12.92 33.98 21.08
CA SER A 169 -14.21 34.70 21.01
C SER A 169 -15.36 33.77 20.61
N GLN A 170 -15.11 32.81 19.71
CA GLN A 170 -16.12 31.84 19.30
C GLN A 170 -16.47 30.89 20.46
N LEU A 171 -15.47 30.37 21.18
CA LEU A 171 -15.69 29.53 22.37
C LEU A 171 -16.54 30.23 23.44
N ARG A 172 -16.32 31.54 23.63
CA ARG A 172 -17.15 32.35 24.53
C ARG A 172 -18.61 32.45 24.07
N LYS A 173 -18.86 32.54 22.75
CA LYS A 173 -20.22 32.54 22.18
C LYS A 173 -20.89 31.17 22.30
N ASP A 174 -20.11 30.11 22.18
CA ASP A 174 -20.58 28.72 22.32
C ASP A 174 -20.86 28.34 23.78
N GLY A 175 -20.57 29.24 24.74
CA GLY A 175 -20.95 29.14 26.15
C GLY A 175 -19.88 28.54 27.06
N PHE A 176 -18.66 28.31 26.55
CA PHE A 176 -17.55 27.86 27.39
C PHE A 176 -17.06 28.99 28.29
N VAL A 177 -16.75 28.64 29.55
CA VAL A 177 -16.31 29.60 30.57
C VAL A 177 -14.80 29.50 30.82
N ARG A 178 -14.20 28.32 30.65
CA ARG A 178 -12.82 28.06 31.07
C ARG A 178 -12.01 27.40 29.96
N VAL A 179 -10.77 27.83 29.85
CA VAL A 179 -9.75 27.23 28.99
C VAL A 179 -8.45 27.09 29.78
N ILE A 180 -7.60 26.15 29.39
CA ILE A 180 -6.24 26.02 29.88
C ILE A 180 -5.33 26.36 28.71
N ILE A 181 -4.49 27.39 28.88
CA ILE A 181 -3.56 27.83 27.85
C ILE A 181 -2.15 27.67 28.40
N ASP A 182 -1.28 26.94 27.69
CA ASP A 182 0.10 26.68 28.10
C ASP A 182 0.24 26.11 29.54
N GLY A 183 -0.77 25.35 29.97
CA GLY A 183 -0.85 24.75 31.31
C GLY A 183 -1.46 25.64 32.40
N THR A 184 -1.75 26.93 32.11
CA THR A 184 -2.41 27.82 33.07
C THR A 184 -3.92 27.93 32.79
N PRO A 185 -4.79 27.75 33.80
CA PRO A 185 -6.23 27.93 33.62
C PRO A 185 -6.58 29.42 33.51
N HIS A 186 -7.39 29.76 32.51
CA HIS A 186 -7.92 31.10 32.24
C HIS A 186 -9.44 31.07 32.14
N ASP A 187 -10.07 32.20 32.50
CA ASP A 187 -11.50 32.42 32.32
C ASP A 187 -11.72 33.16 30.99
N LEU A 188 -12.61 32.64 30.12
CA LEU A 188 -12.93 33.23 28.82
C LEU A 188 -13.68 34.56 28.93
N SER A 189 -14.16 34.93 30.13
CA SER A 189 -14.74 36.25 30.37
C SER A 189 -13.69 37.36 30.38
N GLU A 190 -12.43 37.04 30.72
CA GLU A 190 -11.28 37.95 30.73
C GLU A 190 -10.71 38.18 29.31
N ASP A 191 -9.99 39.28 29.12
CA ASP A 191 -9.39 39.61 27.82
C ASP A 191 -8.03 38.90 27.69
N ILE A 192 -8.04 37.74 27.04
CA ILE A 192 -6.85 36.89 26.87
C ILE A 192 -6.09 37.32 25.61
N THR A 193 -4.83 37.73 25.77
CA THR A 193 -3.95 38.08 24.65
C THR A 193 -2.77 37.11 24.57
N LEU A 194 -2.61 36.48 23.40
CA LEU A 194 -1.55 35.51 23.11
C LEU A 194 -0.54 36.09 22.12
N ASP A 195 0.72 35.67 22.23
CA ASP A 195 1.80 36.15 21.38
C ASP A 195 1.81 35.39 20.05
N LYS A 196 1.57 36.11 18.95
CA LYS A 196 1.56 35.55 17.59
C LYS A 196 2.82 34.76 17.22
N ASN A 197 3.98 35.07 17.81
CA ASN A 197 5.25 34.44 17.46
C ASN A 197 5.60 33.20 18.30
N LYS A 198 4.86 32.95 19.39
CA LYS A 198 5.05 31.80 20.28
C LYS A 198 4.10 30.67 19.93
N LYS A 199 4.53 29.44 20.22
CA LYS A 199 3.69 28.25 20.11
C LYS A 199 2.81 28.18 21.35
N HIS A 200 1.52 27.91 21.16
CA HIS A 200 0.56 27.80 22.24
C HIS A 200 -0.14 26.44 22.22
N ASP A 201 -0.48 25.95 23.40
CA ASP A 201 -1.37 24.81 23.63
C ASP A 201 -2.65 25.29 24.29
N ILE A 202 -3.81 25.03 23.67
CA ILE A 202 -5.12 25.48 24.17
C ILE A 202 -6.03 24.28 24.38
N ASP A 203 -6.50 24.13 25.61
CA ASP A 203 -7.43 23.10 26.08
C ASP A 203 -8.73 23.73 26.57
N ILE A 204 -9.86 23.34 25.99
CA ILE A 204 -11.18 23.77 26.46
C ILE A 204 -11.58 22.89 27.63
N VAL A 205 -12.00 23.46 28.76
CA VAL A 205 -12.53 22.68 29.88
C VAL A 205 -14.02 22.46 29.66
N VAL A 206 -14.38 21.24 29.24
CA VAL A 206 -15.75 20.89 28.84
C VAL A 206 -16.61 20.55 30.06
N ASP A 207 -16.15 19.64 30.91
CA ASP A 207 -16.85 19.30 32.15
C ASP A 207 -15.85 18.90 33.26
N ARG A 208 -16.31 19.00 34.51
CA ARG A 208 -15.61 18.55 35.71
C ARG A 208 -16.47 17.52 36.41
N LEU A 209 -15.99 16.29 36.42
CA LEU A 209 -16.75 15.12 36.81
C LEU A 209 -16.10 14.44 38.02
N VAL A 210 -16.93 13.72 38.78
CA VAL A 210 -16.47 12.84 39.86
C VAL A 210 -17.04 11.46 39.58
N VAL A 211 -16.18 10.45 39.49
CA VAL A 211 -16.57 9.07 39.21
C VAL A 211 -17.49 8.58 40.32
N LYS A 212 -18.74 8.30 39.95
CA LYS A 212 -19.79 7.79 40.83
C LYS A 212 -20.76 6.93 40.03
N GLU A 213 -21.53 6.09 40.71
CA GLU A 213 -22.57 5.30 40.05
C GLU A 213 -23.59 6.21 39.32
N GLY A 214 -23.96 5.83 38.10
CA GLY A 214 -24.88 6.57 37.25
C GLY A 214 -24.29 7.78 36.49
N LEU A 215 -22.97 7.98 36.52
CA LEU A 215 -22.30 9.06 35.76
C LEU A 215 -22.31 8.85 34.23
N GLN A 216 -22.52 7.62 33.75
CA GLN A 216 -22.29 7.21 32.35
C GLN A 216 -22.94 8.15 31.32
N ARG A 217 -24.22 8.49 31.49
CA ARG A 217 -24.95 9.33 30.54
C ARG A 217 -24.36 10.74 30.42
N ARG A 218 -24.08 11.39 31.57
CA ARG A 218 -23.47 12.72 31.58
C ARG A 218 -22.05 12.71 31.01
N LEU A 219 -21.29 11.67 31.31
CA LEU A 219 -19.94 11.50 30.77
C LEU A 219 -19.97 11.32 29.26
N ALA A 220 -20.89 10.51 28.72
CA ALA A 220 -21.08 10.34 27.28
C ALA A 220 -21.42 11.68 26.60
N ASP A 221 -22.41 12.41 27.11
CA ASP A 221 -22.82 13.72 26.58
C ASP A 221 -21.63 14.71 26.56
N SER A 222 -20.81 14.70 27.62
CA SER A 222 -19.64 15.58 27.73
C SER A 222 -18.50 15.16 26.80
N LEU A 223 -18.29 13.84 26.60
CA LEU A 223 -17.31 13.30 25.66
C LEU A 223 -17.67 13.66 24.22
N GLU A 224 -18.94 13.57 23.84
CA GLU A 224 -19.40 13.99 22.51
C GLU A 224 -19.10 15.46 22.24
N VAL A 225 -19.42 16.34 23.19
CA VAL A 225 -19.09 17.77 23.09
C VAL A 225 -17.58 17.97 22.98
N ALA A 226 -16.79 17.28 23.81
CA ALA A 226 -15.34 17.44 23.81
C ALA A 226 -14.69 16.96 22.49
N LEU A 227 -15.14 15.82 21.96
CA LEU A 227 -14.67 15.30 20.68
C LEU A 227 -15.06 16.22 19.53
N HIS A 228 -16.27 16.79 19.54
CA HIS A 228 -16.74 17.70 18.49
C HIS A 228 -15.85 18.95 18.34
N HIS A 229 -15.40 19.53 19.46
CA HIS A 229 -14.60 20.76 19.45
C HIS A 229 -13.09 20.56 19.19
N ALA A 230 -12.59 19.31 19.20
CA ALA A 230 -11.18 19.00 18.99
C ALA A 230 -10.97 17.87 17.95
N GLU A 231 -11.76 17.87 16.87
CA GLU A 231 -11.60 16.96 15.72
C GLU A 231 -11.49 15.48 16.11
N GLY A 232 -12.27 15.06 17.11
CA GLY A 232 -12.31 13.67 17.58
C GLY A 232 -11.18 13.31 18.54
N VAL A 233 -10.60 14.26 19.27
CA VAL A 233 -9.63 13.99 20.36
C VAL A 233 -10.17 14.55 21.68
N VAL A 234 -9.97 13.84 22.78
CA VAL A 234 -10.32 14.30 24.13
C VAL A 234 -9.26 13.88 25.14
N ARG A 235 -8.97 14.76 26.09
CA ARG A 235 -8.06 14.53 27.21
C ARG A 235 -8.86 14.45 28.51
N VAL A 236 -8.57 13.46 29.33
CA VAL A 236 -9.19 13.28 30.64
C VAL A 236 -8.10 13.42 31.69
N ALA A 237 -8.00 14.62 32.27
CA ALA A 237 -7.02 14.90 33.31
C ALA A 237 -7.57 14.44 34.66
N ILE A 238 -6.94 13.41 35.24
CA ILE A 238 -7.24 12.95 36.60
C ILE A 238 -6.59 13.94 37.58
N VAL A 239 -7.35 14.42 38.57
CA VAL A 239 -6.79 15.27 39.62
C VAL A 239 -5.79 14.45 40.44
N ASP A 240 -4.55 14.94 40.54
CA ASP A 240 -3.41 14.26 41.20
C ASP A 240 -2.95 12.95 40.54
N GLY A 241 -3.29 12.73 39.26
CA GLY A 241 -2.91 11.54 38.50
C GLY A 241 -2.41 11.82 37.08
N GLU A 242 -2.32 10.78 36.28
CA GLU A 242 -1.96 10.88 34.86
C GLU A 242 -3.14 11.37 34.01
N THR A 243 -2.85 12.02 32.88
CA THR A 243 -3.87 12.42 31.90
C THR A 243 -4.10 11.27 30.92
N LEU A 244 -5.32 10.74 30.91
CA LEU A 244 -5.76 9.81 29.88
C LEU A 244 -6.10 10.57 28.61
N LEU A 245 -5.91 9.93 27.47
CA LEU A 245 -6.06 10.54 26.17
C LEU A 245 -6.81 9.59 25.26
N PHE A 246 -7.90 10.07 24.67
CA PHE A 246 -8.75 9.29 23.80
C PHE A 246 -8.90 9.98 22.44
N SER A 247 -9.08 9.19 21.39
CA SER A 247 -9.44 9.69 20.07
C SER A 247 -10.49 8.80 19.44
N GLU A 248 -11.46 9.41 18.79
CA GLU A 248 -12.45 8.75 17.94
C GLU A 248 -11.84 8.37 16.58
N ASN A 249 -10.80 9.10 16.16
CA ASN A 249 -10.08 8.89 14.91
C ASN A 249 -8.79 8.06 15.15
N LEU A 250 -8.33 7.36 14.11
CA LEU A 250 -7.01 6.73 14.10
C LEU A 250 -5.91 7.79 13.97
N ALA A 251 -5.69 8.61 15.00
CA ALA A 251 -4.72 9.69 14.98
C ALA A 251 -3.65 9.59 16.07
N CYS A 252 -2.41 9.88 15.69
CA CYS A 252 -1.32 10.12 16.63
C CYS A 252 -1.47 11.52 17.22
N ILE A 253 -1.72 11.59 18.52
CA ILE A 253 -1.96 12.87 19.19
C ILE A 253 -0.71 13.76 19.27
N ASP A 254 0.48 13.20 19.51
CA ASP A 254 1.70 14.01 19.67
C ASP A 254 2.17 14.67 18.37
N CYS A 255 1.99 13.97 17.25
CA CYS A 255 2.44 14.41 15.94
C CYS A 255 1.31 15.03 15.09
N GLY A 256 0.04 14.87 15.51
CA GLY A 256 -1.14 15.26 14.74
C GLY A 256 -1.33 14.46 13.44
N ILE A 257 -0.71 13.29 13.33
CA ILE A 257 -0.78 12.45 12.12
C ILE A 257 -2.04 11.59 12.22
N SER A 258 -2.99 11.80 11.32
CA SER A 258 -4.20 10.99 11.22
C SER A 258 -4.08 9.93 10.13
N TYR A 259 -4.61 8.75 10.40
CA TYR A 259 -4.71 7.63 9.49
C TYR A 259 -6.19 7.40 9.13
N PRO A 260 -6.49 7.00 7.89
CA PRO A 260 -7.81 6.50 7.53
C PRO A 260 -8.10 5.18 8.25
N GLU A 261 -9.38 4.78 8.25
CA GLU A 261 -9.79 3.45 8.71
C GLU A 261 -9.01 2.34 8.00
N MET A 262 -8.40 1.45 8.79
CA MET A 262 -7.55 0.35 8.33
C MET A 262 -8.36 -0.70 7.56
N THR A 263 -8.49 -0.48 6.25
CA THR A 263 -9.20 -1.38 5.34
C THR A 263 -8.21 -2.22 4.54
N PRO A 264 -8.56 -3.45 4.09
CA PRO A 264 -7.64 -4.32 3.35
C PRO A 264 -7.04 -3.66 2.09
N ARG A 265 -7.79 -2.75 1.45
CA ARG A 265 -7.33 -1.98 0.29
C ARG A 265 -6.16 -1.05 0.58
N MET A 266 -5.99 -0.58 1.83
CA MET A 266 -4.84 0.25 2.23
C MET A 266 -3.53 -0.52 2.25
N PHE A 267 -3.60 -1.85 2.32
CA PHE A 267 -2.43 -2.71 2.23
C PHE A 267 -2.19 -3.20 0.79
N SER A 268 -2.95 -2.71 -0.19
CA SER A 268 -2.75 -3.09 -1.60
C SER A 268 -1.89 -2.06 -2.31
N PHE A 269 -0.67 -2.46 -2.71
CA PHE A 269 0.17 -1.62 -3.57
C PHE A 269 -0.39 -1.46 -5.01
N ASN A 270 -1.41 -2.25 -5.37
CA ASN A 270 -2.17 -2.10 -6.62
C ASN A 270 -3.31 -1.09 -6.53
N ASN A 271 -3.62 -0.60 -5.33
CA ASN A 271 -4.66 0.38 -5.10
C ASN A 271 -4.01 1.73 -4.72
N PRO A 272 -4.43 2.87 -5.30
CA PRO A 272 -3.89 4.18 -4.94
C PRO A 272 -3.90 4.50 -3.43
N TYR A 273 -4.84 3.95 -2.67
CA TYR A 273 -4.90 4.15 -1.21
C TYR A 273 -3.76 3.47 -0.44
N GLY A 274 -3.18 2.38 -0.97
CA GLY A 274 -2.08 1.64 -0.34
C GLY A 274 -0.76 1.68 -1.11
N ALA A 275 -0.78 2.24 -2.32
CA ALA A 275 0.39 2.37 -3.16
C ALA A 275 1.29 3.50 -2.65
N CYS A 276 2.60 3.25 -2.61
CA CYS A 276 3.57 4.31 -2.36
C CYS A 276 3.41 5.42 -3.42
N PRO A 277 3.27 6.71 -3.02
CA PRO A 277 2.99 7.80 -3.95
C PRO A 277 4.14 8.06 -4.92
N GLU A 278 5.38 7.73 -4.55
CA GLU A 278 6.55 8.02 -5.37
C GLU A 278 6.78 6.99 -6.48
N CYS A 279 6.50 5.71 -6.23
CA CYS A 279 6.66 4.64 -7.21
C CYS A 279 5.32 4.08 -7.72
N THR A 280 4.19 4.60 -7.23
CA THR A 280 2.84 4.11 -7.55
C THR A 280 2.66 2.60 -7.31
N GLY A 281 3.29 2.11 -6.24
CA GLY A 281 3.26 0.70 -5.86
C GLY A 281 4.12 -0.25 -6.70
N LEU A 282 5.00 0.27 -7.57
CA LEU A 282 5.94 -0.54 -8.34
C LEU A 282 7.11 -1.08 -7.50
N GLY A 283 7.40 -0.46 -6.35
CA GLY A 283 8.55 -0.82 -5.51
C GLY A 283 9.92 -0.55 -6.14
N THR A 284 9.96 0.01 -7.34
CA THR A 284 11.18 0.27 -8.11
C THR A 284 11.16 1.70 -8.66
N ARG A 285 12.34 2.25 -8.90
CA ARG A 285 12.54 3.52 -9.61
C ARG A 285 13.63 3.33 -10.64
N MET A 286 13.44 3.95 -11.80
CA MET A 286 14.47 4.01 -12.83
C MET A 286 15.34 5.23 -12.56
N TYR A 287 16.63 5.03 -12.42
CA TYR A 287 17.64 6.08 -12.32
C TYR A 287 18.86 5.69 -13.14
N PHE A 288 19.72 6.66 -13.44
CA PHE A 288 20.99 6.38 -14.11
C PHE A 288 22.00 5.88 -13.08
N ASP A 289 22.52 4.69 -13.30
CA ASP A 289 23.60 4.13 -12.51
C ASP A 289 24.94 4.70 -13.03
N HIS A 290 25.68 5.37 -12.15
CA HIS A 290 26.97 5.97 -12.50
C HIS A 290 27.97 4.95 -13.03
N ASP A 291 27.96 3.72 -12.51
CA ASP A 291 28.90 2.66 -12.91
C ASP A 291 28.56 2.12 -14.30
N LEU A 292 27.28 2.17 -14.70
CA LEU A 292 26.86 1.82 -16.07
C LEU A 292 27.10 2.97 -17.06
N VAL A 293 27.10 4.22 -16.60
CA VAL A 293 27.41 5.40 -17.42
C VAL A 293 28.92 5.50 -17.68
N VAL A 294 29.75 5.20 -16.68
CA VAL A 294 31.21 5.23 -16.75
C VAL A 294 31.78 3.83 -16.43
N PRO A 295 31.67 2.86 -17.35
CA PRO A 295 32.06 1.48 -17.09
C PRO A 295 33.57 1.29 -16.89
N ASN A 296 34.39 2.19 -17.46
CA ASN A 296 35.83 2.18 -17.26
C ASN A 296 36.32 3.59 -16.87
N PRO A 297 36.52 3.86 -15.58
CA PRO A 297 36.93 5.18 -15.11
C PRO A 297 38.44 5.46 -15.31
N ASP A 298 39.21 4.47 -15.79
CA ASP A 298 40.61 4.65 -16.18
C ASP A 298 40.78 5.31 -17.55
N LEU A 299 39.73 5.28 -18.38
CA LEU A 299 39.71 5.99 -19.66
C LEU A 299 39.47 7.48 -19.42
N SER A 300 40.03 8.30 -20.30
CA SER A 300 39.69 9.72 -20.38
C SER A 300 38.38 9.95 -21.12
N LEU A 301 37.82 11.17 -21.03
CA LEU A 301 36.60 11.53 -21.77
C LEU A 301 36.80 11.38 -23.28
N ARG A 302 38.02 11.64 -23.76
CA ARG A 302 38.38 11.48 -25.18
C ARG A 302 38.51 10.02 -25.60
N GLU A 303 38.93 9.15 -24.70
CA GLU A 303 39.04 7.70 -24.93
C GLU A 303 37.70 6.97 -24.76
N GLY A 304 36.62 7.68 -24.44
CA GLY A 304 35.29 7.10 -24.35
C GLY A 304 34.93 6.58 -22.95
N ALA A 305 35.43 7.21 -21.88
CA ALA A 305 35.06 6.85 -20.50
C ALA A 305 33.53 6.78 -20.26
N ILE A 306 32.75 7.58 -20.99
CA ILE A 306 31.29 7.62 -20.90
C ILE A 306 30.68 6.77 -22.02
N ALA A 307 30.05 5.65 -21.64
CA ALA A 307 29.56 4.63 -22.58
C ALA A 307 28.52 5.19 -23.57
N THR A 308 27.66 6.11 -23.12
CA THR A 308 26.64 6.73 -23.97
C THR A 308 27.22 7.69 -25.01
N TRP A 309 28.48 8.11 -24.84
CA TRP A 309 29.18 9.07 -25.70
C TRP A 309 30.18 8.41 -26.65
N GLU A 310 30.66 7.21 -26.35
CA GLU A 310 31.68 6.47 -27.11
C GLU A 310 31.36 6.40 -28.62
N LYS A 311 30.09 6.17 -28.99
CA LYS A 311 29.65 6.09 -30.39
C LYS A 311 29.18 7.43 -30.99
N ARG A 312 29.19 8.52 -30.21
CA ARG A 312 28.72 9.88 -30.57
C ARG A 312 29.83 10.91 -30.65
N LEU A 313 31.07 10.46 -30.77
CA LEU A 313 32.30 11.24 -30.95
C LEU A 313 32.37 11.96 -32.32
N SER A 314 31.27 12.56 -32.76
CA SER A 314 31.25 13.55 -33.85
C SER A 314 32.19 14.71 -33.53
N GLY A 315 32.71 15.38 -34.56
CA GLY A 315 33.60 16.55 -34.38
C GLY A 315 32.95 17.66 -33.53
N TRP A 316 31.62 17.82 -33.62
CA TRP A 316 30.86 18.75 -32.81
C TRP A 316 30.90 18.40 -31.31
N PHE A 317 30.73 17.12 -30.96
CA PHE A 317 30.76 16.68 -29.57
C PHE A 317 32.13 16.91 -28.91
N HIS A 318 33.21 16.70 -29.66
CA HIS A 318 34.57 17.02 -29.20
C HIS A 318 34.77 18.51 -28.94
N GLN A 319 34.28 19.38 -29.84
CA GLN A 319 34.35 20.82 -29.65
C GLN A 319 33.58 21.27 -28.40
N THR A 320 32.45 20.63 -28.10
CA THR A 320 31.69 20.87 -26.87
C THR A 320 32.49 20.46 -25.63
N LEU A 321 33.12 19.28 -25.63
CA LEU A 321 33.98 18.86 -24.52
C LEU A 321 35.19 19.78 -24.32
N GLU A 322 35.81 20.26 -25.40
CA GLU A 322 36.92 21.22 -25.35
C GLU A 322 36.48 22.61 -24.87
N ALA A 323 35.25 23.03 -25.18
CA ALA A 323 34.68 24.25 -24.63
C ALA A 323 34.40 24.10 -23.13
N LEU A 324 33.87 22.95 -22.69
CA LEU A 324 33.61 22.64 -21.28
C LEU A 324 34.91 22.59 -20.47
N ALA A 325 35.94 21.94 -21.03
CA ALA A 325 37.29 21.87 -20.49
C ALA A 325 37.91 23.25 -20.22
N ARG A 326 37.74 24.19 -21.16
CA ARG A 326 38.21 25.58 -21.00
C ARG A 326 37.41 26.37 -19.96
N ALA A 327 36.10 26.12 -19.85
CA ALA A 327 35.24 26.85 -18.93
C ALA A 327 35.43 26.40 -17.46
N TYR A 328 35.71 25.11 -17.23
CA TYR A 328 35.83 24.52 -15.89
C TYR A 328 37.24 24.08 -15.52
N ASP A 329 38.24 24.44 -16.33
CA ASP A 329 39.67 24.23 -16.09
C ASP A 329 40.04 22.76 -15.81
N PHE A 330 39.75 21.87 -16.77
CA PHE A 330 40.17 20.46 -16.72
C PHE A 330 40.62 19.94 -18.09
N ASP A 331 41.39 18.85 -18.11
CA ASP A 331 41.85 18.21 -19.35
C ASP A 331 41.01 16.97 -19.71
N ILE A 332 40.46 16.97 -20.93
CA ILE A 332 39.67 15.86 -21.51
C ILE A 332 40.46 14.55 -21.70
N ARG A 333 41.80 14.60 -21.61
CA ARG A 333 42.71 13.44 -21.70
C ARG A 333 43.07 12.85 -20.33
N THR A 334 42.63 13.47 -19.25
CA THR A 334 42.81 12.92 -17.91
C THR A 334 41.85 11.74 -17.71
N PRO A 335 42.31 10.60 -17.16
CA PRO A 335 41.44 9.50 -16.75
C PRO A 335 40.27 9.99 -15.91
N PHE A 336 39.06 9.50 -16.16
CA PHE A 336 37.84 10.02 -15.53
C PHE A 336 37.93 10.00 -14.00
N LYS A 337 38.49 8.93 -13.39
CA LYS A 337 38.71 8.83 -11.94
C LYS A 337 39.59 9.94 -11.35
N ASN A 338 40.49 10.50 -12.15
CA ASN A 338 41.44 11.52 -11.74
C ASN A 338 40.90 12.95 -11.97
N LEU A 339 39.73 13.10 -12.59
CA LEU A 339 39.08 14.41 -12.75
C LEU A 339 38.59 14.93 -11.39
N PRO A 340 38.66 16.26 -11.16
CA PRO A 340 38.11 16.87 -9.96
C PRO A 340 36.65 16.47 -9.74
N GLU A 341 36.26 16.25 -8.48
CA GLU A 341 34.89 15.81 -8.14
C GLU A 341 33.82 16.75 -8.71
N LYS A 342 34.03 18.07 -8.60
CA LYS A 342 33.14 19.08 -9.20
C LYS A 342 32.94 18.87 -10.70
N VAL A 343 34.00 18.52 -11.42
CA VAL A 343 33.96 18.28 -12.88
C VAL A 343 33.20 16.98 -13.17
N ARG A 344 33.46 15.92 -12.41
CA ARG A 344 32.72 14.65 -12.53
C ARG A 344 31.22 14.86 -12.28
N THR A 345 30.85 15.65 -11.28
CA THR A 345 29.45 16.01 -11.01
C THR A 345 28.83 16.79 -12.16
N ILE A 346 29.50 17.79 -12.72
CA ILE A 346 28.99 18.58 -13.86
C ILE A 346 28.79 17.73 -15.12
N ILE A 347 29.66 16.73 -15.32
CA ILE A 347 29.58 15.84 -16.48
C ILE A 347 28.46 14.80 -16.31
N LEU A 348 28.16 14.39 -15.07
CA LEU A 348 27.17 13.36 -14.75
C LEU A 348 25.81 13.92 -14.30
N SER A 349 25.69 15.23 -14.10
CA SER A 349 24.44 15.96 -13.86
C SER A 349 23.70 16.20 -15.16
#